data_AF-A0A7Z9ZEW1-F1
#
_entry.id   AF-A0A7Z9ZEW1-F1
#
_cell.length_a   1.000
_cell.length_b   1.000
_cell.length_c   1.000
_cell.angle_alpha   90.00
_cell.angle_beta   90.00
_cell.angle_gamma   90.00
#
_symmetry.space_group_name_H-M   'P 1'
#
loop_
_entity.id
_entity.type
_entity.pdbx_description
1 polymer ?
#
loop_
_entity_poly.entity_id
_entity_poly.type
_entity_poly.pdbx_seq_one_letter_code
_entity_poly.pdbx_strand_id
1 'polypeptide(L)'
;VYDSGPVAKAEVRCELTQTPSGTEWSYRVLLKPANEFMNREGQKISTSRNWAVWLPDYLSRYDPDPLRYYLTVNAPETRDTDFAWGDFLRRNNDELVATWGNLAHRALTFAYRNFEGRVPEPGELNATDRAVLEKVEGAFEPIGELIGRCSFKAALTEIMALAQEGNRYLNETSPWLAIKEDRKAAATSIYVALRVIDSLKILFCPFLPFSSQKLHEVLGYEGDLLGRLEIRTFREEHKAHQALCYEGGEGAWAPSQLPAGQALRKPQPLFKRLDEAIVEEEMARLGRPA
;
A
#
# COMPACT_ATOMS: atom_id res chain seq x y z
N VAL A 1 -0.09 15.66 -8.62
CA VAL A 1 -0.14 15.77 -10.10
C VAL A 1 -1.35 16.63 -10.41
N TYR A 2 -1.13 17.84 -10.95
CA TYR A 2 -2.06 18.97 -10.83
C TYR A 2 -3.15 18.96 -11.92
N ASP A 3 -4.40 19.14 -11.52
CA ASP A 3 -5.46 19.79 -12.29
C ASP A 3 -6.05 20.89 -11.39
N SER A 4 -6.27 22.07 -11.96
CA SER A 4 -6.52 23.32 -11.24
C SER A 4 -8.01 23.61 -11.12
N GLY A 5 -8.56 23.52 -9.91
CA GLY A 5 -9.88 24.09 -9.61
C GLY A 5 -10.27 23.97 -8.14
N PRO A 6 -10.68 25.07 -7.46
CA PRO A 6 -11.31 25.00 -6.15
C PRO A 6 -12.83 24.90 -6.30
N VAL A 7 -13.51 24.02 -5.53
CA VAL A 7 -14.81 24.22 -4.83
C VAL A 7 -15.09 22.94 -4.02
N ALA A 8 -15.33 23.04 -2.70
CA ALA A 8 -15.92 21.97 -1.90
C ALA A 8 -17.40 22.26 -1.58
N LYS A 9 -18.28 21.44 -2.15
CA LYS A 9 -19.53 21.00 -1.52
C LYS A 9 -19.70 19.54 -1.91
N ALA A 10 -20.04 18.66 -0.96
CA ALA A 10 -20.61 17.37 -1.30
C ALA A 10 -21.90 17.64 -2.07
N GLU A 11 -21.89 17.40 -3.38
CA GLU A 11 -23.09 17.54 -4.19
C GLU A 11 -23.82 16.20 -4.15
N VAL A 12 -24.79 16.09 -3.26
CA VAL A 12 -25.78 15.01 -3.33
C VAL A 12 -26.63 15.32 -4.56
N ARG A 13 -26.35 14.64 -5.68
CA ARG A 13 -27.17 14.76 -6.88
C ARG A 13 -28.34 13.79 -6.75
N CYS A 14 -29.53 14.34 -6.53
CA CYS A 14 -30.77 13.58 -6.61
C CYS A 14 -31.18 13.53 -8.08
N GLU A 15 -31.04 12.37 -8.73
CA GLU A 15 -31.56 12.16 -10.08
C GLU A 15 -32.96 11.55 -10.00
N LEU A 16 -33.95 12.29 -10.50
CA LEU A 16 -35.34 11.86 -10.56
C LEU A 16 -35.51 10.87 -11.71
N THR A 17 -35.75 9.61 -11.39
CA THR A 17 -36.12 8.60 -12.41
C THR A 17 -37.54 8.12 -12.11
N GLN A 18 -38.49 8.42 -12.99
CA GLN A 18 -39.89 8.03 -12.81
C GLN A 18 -40.08 6.60 -13.36
N THR A 19 -40.37 5.63 -12.49
CA THR A 19 -40.74 4.27 -12.92
C THR A 19 -42.23 4.24 -13.32
N PRO A 20 -42.64 3.33 -14.25
CA PRO A 20 -44.02 3.30 -14.75
C PRO A 20 -45.11 2.97 -13.72
N SER A 21 -44.75 2.45 -12.53
CA SER A 21 -45.67 1.88 -11.54
C SER A 21 -45.94 2.77 -10.32
N GLY A 22 -45.46 4.02 -10.29
CA GLY A 22 -45.59 4.90 -9.14
C GLY A 22 -44.28 5.05 -8.35
N THR A 23 -44.15 6.22 -7.74
CA THR A 23 -42.91 6.87 -7.32
C THR A 23 -42.04 6.05 -6.36
N GLU A 24 -41.04 5.37 -6.88
CA GLU A 24 -39.91 4.87 -6.09
C GLU A 24 -38.75 5.87 -6.19
N TRP A 25 -38.21 6.28 -5.04
CA TRP A 25 -37.16 7.29 -4.96
C TRP A 25 -35.81 6.60 -4.84
N SER A 26 -34.91 6.81 -5.82
CA SER A 26 -33.52 6.37 -5.72
C SER A 26 -32.60 7.59 -5.66
N TYR A 27 -31.78 7.70 -4.62
CA TYR A 27 -30.69 8.68 -4.55
C TYR A 27 -29.37 7.98 -4.93
N ARG A 28 -28.56 8.63 -5.77
CA ARG A 28 -27.20 8.19 -6.08
C ARG A 28 -26.21 9.13 -5.40
N VAL A 29 -25.53 8.65 -4.38
CA VAL A 29 -24.44 9.42 -3.74
C VAL A 29 -23.22 9.32 -4.63
N LEU A 30 -22.92 10.39 -5.37
CA LEU A 30 -21.65 10.52 -6.09
C LEU A 30 -20.63 11.14 -5.14
N LEU A 31 -19.69 10.33 -4.64
CA LEU A 31 -18.52 10.86 -3.96
C LEU A 31 -17.70 11.66 -4.97
N LYS A 32 -17.62 12.98 -4.76
CA LYS A 32 -16.71 13.86 -5.51
C LYS A 32 -15.56 14.24 -4.58
N PRO A 33 -14.55 13.36 -4.40
CA PRO A 33 -13.42 13.65 -3.55
C PRO A 33 -12.64 14.85 -4.11
N ALA A 34 -12.33 15.81 -3.26
CA ALA A 34 -11.47 16.95 -3.55
C ALA A 34 -10.45 17.06 -2.41
N ASN A 35 -9.20 17.31 -2.76
CA ASN A 35 -8.12 17.51 -1.81
C ASN A 35 -7.67 18.98 -1.85
N GLU A 36 -7.09 19.44 -0.75
CA GLU A 36 -6.41 20.72 -0.63
C GLU A 36 -5.06 20.70 -1.40
N PHE A 37 -4.27 21.77 -1.31
CA PHE A 37 -3.06 21.89 -2.10
C PHE A 37 -1.84 21.25 -1.43
N MET A 38 -0.98 20.64 -2.25
CA MET A 38 0.36 20.24 -1.83
C MET A 38 1.36 21.32 -2.27
N ASN A 39 2.00 21.94 -1.29
CA ASN A 39 3.17 22.79 -1.47
C ASN A 39 4.43 21.93 -1.60
N ARG A 40 5.56 22.55 -1.94
CA ARG A 40 6.87 21.92 -1.97
C ARG A 40 7.89 22.83 -1.28
N GLU A 41 8.57 22.30 -0.28
CA GLU A 41 9.63 22.97 0.47
C GLU A 41 9.20 24.37 0.94
N GLY A 42 7.98 24.45 1.50
CA GLY A 42 7.37 25.66 2.02
C GLY A 42 6.83 26.63 0.96
N GLN A 43 6.90 26.29 -0.33
CA GLN A 43 6.46 27.16 -1.43
C GLN A 43 5.41 26.49 -2.31
N LYS A 44 4.52 27.30 -2.89
CA LYS A 44 3.56 26.81 -3.88
C LYS A 44 4.26 26.21 -5.10
N ILE A 45 3.82 25.02 -5.49
CA ILE A 45 4.26 24.35 -6.72
C ILE A 45 4.04 25.31 -7.91
N SER A 46 5.03 25.40 -8.79
CA SER A 46 5.01 26.34 -9.92
C SER A 46 5.73 25.74 -11.13
N THR A 47 4.98 25.49 -12.20
CA THR A 47 5.50 24.93 -13.45
C THR A 47 6.43 25.91 -14.17
N SER A 48 6.07 27.21 -14.21
CA SER A 48 6.87 28.25 -14.85
C SER A 48 8.22 28.52 -14.18
N ARG A 49 8.31 28.30 -12.86
CA ARG A 49 9.55 28.46 -12.07
C ARG A 49 10.35 27.15 -11.94
N ASN A 50 9.95 26.11 -12.67
CA ASN A 50 10.43 24.74 -12.52
C ASN A 50 10.50 24.27 -11.04
N TRP A 51 9.44 24.59 -10.28
CA TRP A 51 9.32 24.31 -8.86
C TRP A 51 8.24 23.24 -8.61
N ALA A 52 8.49 22.03 -9.10
CA ALA A 52 7.57 20.89 -9.01
C ALA A 52 8.36 19.57 -9.02
N VAL A 53 7.86 18.54 -8.31
CA VAL A 53 8.40 17.18 -8.46
C VAL A 53 7.79 16.59 -9.72
N TRP A 54 8.60 16.45 -10.78
CA TRP A 54 8.14 15.93 -12.06
C TRP A 54 8.21 14.42 -12.07
N LEU A 55 7.09 13.76 -12.36
CA LEU A 55 7.01 12.30 -12.32
C LEU A 55 7.99 11.61 -13.27
N PRO A 56 8.19 12.03 -14.55
CA PRO A 56 9.17 11.38 -15.42
C PRO A 56 10.62 11.51 -14.92
N ASP A 57 10.99 12.68 -14.39
CA ASP A 57 12.31 12.92 -13.80
C ASP A 57 12.53 12.04 -12.56
N TYR A 58 11.53 12.01 -11.66
CA TYR A 58 11.56 11.15 -10.48
C TYR A 58 11.73 9.66 -10.86
N LEU A 59 10.92 9.16 -11.78
CA LEU A 59 10.93 7.75 -12.19
C LEU A 59 12.20 7.35 -12.95
N SER A 60 13.00 8.31 -13.42
CA SER A 60 14.32 8.02 -13.98
C SER A 60 15.35 7.63 -12.92
N ARG A 61 15.10 7.96 -11.65
CA ARG A 61 16.03 7.75 -10.52
C ARG A 61 15.49 6.84 -9.43
N TYR A 62 14.18 6.85 -9.19
CA TYR A 62 13.55 6.23 -8.03
C TYR A 62 12.38 5.33 -8.39
N ASP A 63 12.11 4.35 -7.53
CA ASP A 63 11.00 3.43 -7.70
C ASP A 63 9.65 4.13 -7.42
N PRO A 64 8.55 3.72 -8.09
CA PRO A 64 7.25 4.42 -7.98
C PRO A 64 6.58 4.30 -6.60
N ASP A 65 6.71 3.16 -5.92
CA ASP A 65 5.98 2.88 -4.67
C ASP A 65 6.35 3.82 -3.50
N PRO A 66 7.63 4.14 -3.26
CA PRO A 66 8.00 5.16 -2.27
C PRO A 66 7.29 6.51 -2.49
N LEU A 67 7.16 6.97 -3.74
CA LEU A 67 6.43 8.20 -4.04
C LEU A 67 4.94 8.05 -3.78
N ARG A 68 4.32 6.94 -4.21
CA ARG A 68 2.91 6.65 -3.95
C ARG A 68 2.61 6.66 -2.46
N TYR A 69 3.42 5.93 -1.67
CA TYR A 69 3.34 5.91 -0.22
C TYR A 69 3.37 7.32 0.36
N TYR A 70 4.42 8.09 0.01
CA TYR A 70 4.64 9.41 0.56
C TYR A 70 3.50 10.37 0.24
N LEU A 71 3.06 10.39 -1.03
CA LEU A 71 1.95 11.25 -1.46
C LEU A 71 0.63 10.89 -0.76
N THR A 72 0.41 9.60 -0.43
CA THR A 72 -0.79 9.18 0.31
C THR A 72 -0.72 9.53 1.80
N VAL A 73 0.39 9.22 2.50
CA VAL A 73 0.50 9.54 3.94
C VAL A 73 0.57 11.05 4.19
N ASN A 74 1.04 11.81 3.20
CA ASN A 74 1.10 13.27 3.20
C ASN A 74 0.00 13.91 2.33
N ALA A 75 -1.07 13.18 2.03
CA ALA A 75 -2.16 13.69 1.21
C ALA A 75 -2.83 14.91 1.87
N PRO A 76 -3.10 15.99 1.12
CA PRO A 76 -3.80 17.16 1.62
C PRO A 76 -5.33 16.92 1.69
N GLU A 77 -5.77 15.91 2.45
CA GLU A 77 -7.19 15.53 2.54
C GLU A 77 -8.05 16.57 3.27
N THR A 78 -7.50 17.28 4.25
CA THR A 78 -8.25 18.24 5.10
C THR A 78 -7.63 19.64 5.20
N ARG A 79 -6.37 19.77 4.79
CA ARG A 79 -5.61 21.02 4.79
C ARG A 79 -4.45 20.90 3.83
N ASP A 80 -3.89 22.04 3.43
CA ASP A 80 -2.66 22.07 2.66
C ASP A 80 -1.55 21.27 3.34
N THR A 81 -0.76 20.55 2.54
CA THR A 81 0.44 19.82 2.98
C THR A 81 1.67 20.30 2.23
N ASP A 82 2.85 19.86 2.66
CA ASP A 82 4.11 20.23 2.03
C ASP A 82 4.91 18.97 1.69
N PHE A 83 5.33 18.85 0.44
CA PHE A 83 6.31 17.86 0.03
C PHE A 83 7.70 18.37 0.42
N ALA A 84 8.37 17.62 1.29
CA ALA A 84 9.74 17.88 1.69
C ALA A 84 10.61 16.63 1.47
N TRP A 85 11.77 16.79 0.81
CA TRP A 85 12.66 15.66 0.51
C TRP A 85 13.20 14.97 1.76
N GLY A 86 13.44 15.74 2.83
CA GLY A 86 13.82 15.18 4.13
C GLY A 86 12.74 14.28 4.75
N ASP A 87 11.46 14.67 4.64
CA ASP A 87 10.37 13.82 5.13
C ASP A 87 10.12 12.63 4.20
N PHE A 88 10.28 12.79 2.88
CA PHE A 88 10.24 11.69 1.93
C PHE A 88 11.30 10.62 2.24
N LEU A 89 12.55 11.04 2.45
CA LEU A 89 13.67 10.18 2.84
C LEU A 89 13.34 9.40 4.12
N ARG A 90 12.89 10.11 5.16
CA ARG A 90 12.56 9.53 6.47
C ARG A 90 11.43 8.50 6.34
N ARG A 91 10.33 8.85 5.67
CA ARG A 91 9.18 7.96 5.44
C ARG A 91 9.59 6.70 4.67
N ASN A 92 10.43 6.83 3.65
CA ASN A 92 10.96 5.67 2.93
C ASN A 92 11.81 4.77 3.84
N ASN A 93 12.79 5.35 4.52
CA ASN A 93 13.77 4.56 5.26
C ASN A 93 13.22 3.96 6.57
N ASP A 94 12.37 4.70 7.29
CA ASP A 94 11.89 4.29 8.60
C ASP A 94 10.61 3.45 8.52
N GLU A 95 9.72 3.77 7.58
CA GLU A 95 8.41 3.10 7.47
C GLU A 95 8.47 1.99 6.40
N LEU A 96 8.80 2.32 5.15
CA LEU A 96 8.84 1.30 4.10
C LEU A 96 10.00 0.31 4.29
N VAL A 97 11.23 0.79 4.49
CA VAL A 97 12.40 -0.09 4.60
C VAL A 97 12.48 -0.75 5.99
N ALA A 98 12.49 0.03 7.07
CA ALA A 98 12.75 -0.49 8.42
C ALA A 98 11.53 -1.16 9.09
N THR A 99 10.30 -0.84 8.70
CA THR A 99 9.10 -1.45 9.26
C THR A 99 8.52 -2.53 8.34
N TRP A 100 7.96 -2.15 7.19
CA TRP A 100 7.25 -3.09 6.33
C TRP A 100 8.21 -4.05 5.58
N GLY A 101 9.20 -3.50 4.88
CA GLY A 101 10.19 -4.26 4.13
C GLY A 101 11.02 -5.18 5.03
N ASN A 102 11.39 -4.71 6.22
CA ASN A 102 12.12 -5.51 7.21
C ASN A 102 11.31 -6.71 7.72
N LEU A 103 10.02 -6.52 8.04
CA LEU A 103 9.13 -7.61 8.44
C LEU A 103 9.09 -8.72 7.38
N ALA A 104 8.75 -8.34 6.15
CA ALA A 104 8.66 -9.27 5.04
C ALA A 104 9.99 -9.98 4.81
N HIS A 105 11.09 -9.23 4.70
CA HIS A 105 12.39 -9.77 4.37
C HIS A 105 12.93 -10.71 5.46
N ARG A 106 12.77 -10.37 6.75
CA ARG A 106 13.22 -11.22 7.87
C ARG A 106 12.46 -12.55 7.90
N ALA A 107 11.14 -12.52 7.84
CA ALA A 107 10.32 -13.73 7.87
C ALA A 107 10.60 -14.63 6.65
N LEU A 108 10.61 -14.05 5.44
CA LEU A 108 10.85 -14.79 4.21
C LEU A 108 12.27 -15.37 4.14
N THR A 109 13.28 -14.59 4.51
CA THR A 109 14.68 -15.09 4.54
C THR A 109 14.84 -16.21 5.55
N PHE A 110 14.20 -16.09 6.71
CA PHE A 110 14.23 -17.13 7.72
C PHE A 110 13.53 -18.40 7.24
N ALA A 111 12.32 -18.26 6.67
CA ALA A 111 11.58 -19.36 6.08
C ALA A 111 12.40 -20.09 5.01
N TYR A 112 12.93 -19.32 4.06
CA TYR A 112 13.67 -19.85 2.92
C TYR A 112 14.93 -20.61 3.33
N ARG A 113 15.69 -20.08 4.30
CA ARG A 113 16.94 -20.70 4.76
C ARG A 113 16.72 -21.93 5.64
N ASN A 114 15.70 -21.90 6.49
CA ASN A 114 15.55 -22.91 7.53
C ASN A 114 14.53 -23.99 7.19
N PHE A 115 13.63 -23.76 6.23
CA PHE A 115 12.53 -24.68 5.89
C PHE A 115 12.49 -24.96 4.38
N GLU A 116 13.66 -25.24 3.80
CA GLU A 116 13.80 -25.77 2.43
C GLU A 116 13.17 -24.88 1.34
N GLY A 117 13.17 -23.56 1.53
CA GLY A 117 12.54 -22.67 0.57
C GLY A 117 11.02 -22.77 0.55
N ARG A 118 10.37 -23.21 1.64
CA ARG A 118 8.91 -23.41 1.70
C ARG A 118 8.28 -22.73 2.91
N VAL A 119 6.98 -22.49 2.82
CA VAL A 119 6.14 -22.14 3.96
C VAL A 119 6.17 -23.32 4.95
N PRO A 120 6.60 -23.12 6.21
CA PRO A 120 6.75 -24.21 7.16
C PRO A 120 5.38 -24.77 7.60
N GLU A 121 5.36 -26.05 7.97
CA GLU A 121 4.19 -26.68 8.59
C GLU A 121 4.04 -26.19 10.04
N PRO A 122 2.92 -25.55 10.41
CA PRO A 122 2.72 -25.07 11.77
C PRO A 122 2.40 -26.21 12.73
N GLY A 123 2.73 -26.02 14.00
CA GLY A 123 2.13 -26.76 15.11
C GLY A 123 0.77 -26.17 15.51
N GLU A 124 0.33 -26.49 16.73
CA GLU A 124 -0.85 -25.85 17.29
C GLU A 124 -0.59 -24.37 17.51
N LEU A 125 -1.49 -23.53 17.00
CA LEU A 125 -1.45 -22.10 17.25
C LEU A 125 -1.74 -21.85 18.74
N ASN A 126 -0.98 -20.96 19.37
CA ASN A 126 -1.26 -20.48 20.71
C ASN A 126 -2.17 -19.23 20.68
N ALA A 127 -2.41 -18.62 21.84
CA ALA A 127 -3.25 -17.42 21.94
C ALA A 127 -2.65 -16.20 21.24
N THR A 128 -1.33 -16.01 21.34
CA THR A 128 -0.60 -14.91 20.68
C THR A 128 -0.65 -15.04 19.16
N ASP A 129 -0.48 -16.26 18.64
CA ASP A 129 -0.57 -16.58 17.21
C ASP A 129 -1.96 -16.25 16.65
N ARG A 130 -3.01 -16.67 17.36
CA ARG A 130 -4.41 -16.38 16.98
C ARG A 130 -4.70 -14.89 17.04
N ALA A 131 -4.25 -14.20 18.10
CA ALA A 131 -4.52 -12.78 18.29
C ALA A 131 -3.96 -11.92 17.15
N VAL A 132 -2.73 -12.17 16.68
CA VAL A 132 -2.16 -11.40 15.57
C VAL A 132 -2.87 -11.70 14.24
N LEU A 133 -3.27 -12.95 14.00
CA LEU A 133 -4.04 -13.32 12.80
C LEU A 133 -5.40 -12.63 12.82
N GLU A 134 -6.19 -12.82 13.87
CA GLU A 134 -7.52 -12.21 14.01
C GLU A 134 -7.49 -10.70 13.85
N LYS A 135 -6.47 -10.03 14.41
CA LYS A 135 -6.30 -8.57 14.27
C LYS A 135 -6.06 -8.14 12.82
N VAL A 136 -5.24 -8.86 12.07
CA VAL A 136 -4.93 -8.51 10.67
C VAL A 136 -6.08 -8.91 9.73
N GLU A 137 -6.65 -10.10 9.93
CA GLU A 137 -7.76 -10.60 9.11
C GLU A 137 -9.03 -9.77 9.32
N GLY A 138 -9.31 -9.35 10.56
CA GLY A 138 -10.42 -8.46 10.90
C GLY A 138 -10.26 -7.01 10.43
N ALA A 139 -9.09 -6.62 9.93
CA ALA A 139 -8.85 -5.25 9.48
C ALA A 139 -9.30 -4.98 8.02
N PHE A 140 -9.60 -6.03 7.24
CA PHE A 140 -9.98 -5.89 5.83
C PHE A 140 -11.24 -5.05 5.61
N GLU A 141 -12.27 -5.28 6.42
CA GLU A 141 -13.53 -4.53 6.36
C GLU A 141 -13.34 -3.05 6.73
N PRO A 142 -12.83 -2.68 7.92
CA PRO A 142 -12.68 -1.28 8.30
C PRO A 142 -11.70 -0.50 7.40
N ILE A 143 -10.64 -1.16 6.91
CA ILE A 143 -9.72 -0.53 5.93
C ILE A 143 -10.43 -0.34 4.58
N GLY A 144 -11.21 -1.33 4.14
CA GLY A 144 -12.05 -1.23 2.95
C GLY A 144 -13.04 -0.07 3.04
N GLU A 145 -13.68 0.13 4.20
CA GLU A 145 -14.57 1.27 4.45
C GLU A 145 -13.82 2.62 4.39
N LEU A 146 -12.62 2.69 4.98
CA LEU A 146 -11.77 3.88 4.91
C LEU A 146 -11.42 4.24 3.45
N ILE A 147 -11.05 3.24 2.64
CA ILE A 147 -10.76 3.43 1.22
C ILE A 147 -12.04 3.85 0.46
N GLY A 148 -13.17 3.18 0.73
CA GLY A 148 -14.45 3.45 0.08
C GLY A 148 -14.95 4.88 0.31
N ARG A 149 -14.63 5.49 1.46
CA ARG A 149 -14.92 6.90 1.77
C ARG A 149 -13.77 7.86 1.47
N CYS A 150 -12.76 7.44 0.71
CA CYS A 150 -11.59 8.24 0.31
C CYS A 150 -10.73 8.75 1.49
N SER A 151 -10.73 8.06 2.64
CA SER A 151 -9.84 8.34 3.79
C SER A 151 -8.53 7.56 3.65
N PHE A 152 -7.76 7.84 2.59
CA PHE A 152 -6.60 7.04 2.20
C PHE A 152 -5.45 7.13 3.21
N LYS A 153 -5.21 8.31 3.77
CA LYS A 153 -4.19 8.51 4.80
C LYS A 153 -4.48 7.69 6.05
N ALA A 154 -5.74 7.68 6.49
CA ALA A 154 -6.17 6.88 7.63
C ALA A 154 -6.03 5.38 7.34
N ALA A 155 -6.49 4.92 6.17
CA ALA A 155 -6.31 3.52 5.74
C ALA A 155 -4.83 3.10 5.78
N LEU A 156 -3.94 3.87 5.16
CA LEU A 156 -2.52 3.53 5.09
C LEU A 156 -1.82 3.58 6.45
N THR A 157 -2.28 4.46 7.36
CA THR A 157 -1.79 4.51 8.75
C THR A 157 -2.16 3.24 9.51
N GLU A 158 -3.41 2.77 9.39
CA GLU A 158 -3.85 1.51 10.01
C GLU A 158 -3.07 0.31 9.45
N ILE A 159 -2.87 0.24 8.13
CA ILE A 159 -2.10 -0.84 7.50
C ILE A 159 -0.65 -0.85 8.02
N MET A 160 -0.01 0.32 8.14
CA MET A 160 1.36 0.41 8.68
C MET A 160 1.42 0.02 10.16
N ALA A 161 0.39 0.33 10.96
CA ALA A 161 0.28 -0.12 12.34
C ALA A 161 0.19 -1.66 12.45
N LEU A 162 -0.52 -2.32 11.53
CA LEU A 162 -0.54 -3.79 11.45
C LEU A 162 0.82 -4.38 11.07
N ALA A 163 1.58 -3.72 10.19
CA ALA A 163 2.97 -4.12 9.90
C ALA A 163 3.88 -3.98 11.13
N GLN A 164 3.66 -2.97 11.98
CA GLN A 164 4.36 -2.87 13.28
C GLN A 164 3.95 -4.01 14.23
N GLU A 165 2.68 -4.41 14.23
CA GLU A 165 2.21 -5.56 15.00
C GLU A 165 2.89 -6.86 14.55
N GLY A 166 3.01 -7.10 13.24
CA GLY A 166 3.75 -8.25 12.71
C GLY A 166 5.22 -8.26 13.14
N ASN A 167 5.87 -7.10 13.20
CA ASN A 167 7.23 -6.97 13.75
C ASN A 167 7.28 -7.31 15.24
N ARG A 168 6.30 -6.81 16.03
CA ARG A 168 6.20 -7.10 17.46
C ARG A 168 6.06 -8.59 17.70
N TYR A 169 5.14 -9.23 16.99
CA TYR A 169 4.93 -10.68 17.04
C TYR A 169 6.21 -11.47 16.76
N LEU A 170 6.96 -11.13 15.69
CA LEU A 170 8.23 -11.80 15.38
C LEU A 170 9.29 -11.60 16.46
N ASN A 171 9.34 -10.41 17.08
CA ASN A 171 10.29 -10.12 18.14
C ASN A 171 9.93 -10.86 19.44
N GLU A 172 8.65 -10.94 19.80
CA GLU A 172 8.17 -11.67 20.97
C GLU A 172 8.37 -13.18 20.82
N THR A 173 8.07 -13.74 19.65
CA THR A 173 8.25 -15.18 19.37
C THR A 173 9.70 -15.58 19.10
N SER A 174 10.53 -14.62 18.65
CA SER A 174 11.97 -14.79 18.41
C SER A 174 12.33 -16.13 17.72
N PRO A 175 11.80 -16.43 16.52
CA PRO A 175 11.97 -17.74 15.87
C PRO A 175 13.43 -18.14 15.63
N TRP A 176 14.34 -17.15 15.52
CA TRP A 176 15.79 -17.38 15.40
C TRP A 176 16.46 -17.91 16.68
N LEU A 177 15.84 -17.70 17.84
CA LEU A 177 16.24 -18.34 19.09
C LEU A 177 15.50 -19.67 19.24
N ALA A 178 14.17 -19.65 19.07
CA ALA A 178 13.31 -20.82 19.27
C ALA A 178 13.75 -22.03 18.43
N ILE A 179 14.23 -21.82 17.19
CA ILE A 179 14.62 -22.92 16.30
C ILE A 179 15.75 -23.81 16.85
N LYS A 180 16.54 -23.31 17.81
CA LYS A 180 17.62 -24.08 18.44
C LYS A 180 17.12 -25.07 19.49
N GLU A 181 15.93 -24.84 20.02
CA GLU A 181 15.33 -25.61 21.12
C GLU A 181 14.09 -26.37 20.64
N ASP A 182 13.18 -25.65 19.98
CA ASP A 182 11.94 -26.17 19.40
C ASP A 182 11.76 -25.64 17.97
N ARG A 183 12.19 -26.47 17.02
CA ARG A 183 12.03 -26.20 15.59
C ARG A 183 10.57 -26.09 15.18
N LYS A 184 9.66 -26.78 15.86
CA LYS A 184 8.22 -26.75 15.56
C LYS A 184 7.59 -25.45 16.04
N ALA A 185 7.98 -24.94 17.21
CA ALA A 185 7.57 -23.61 17.66
C ALA A 185 8.04 -22.52 16.68
N ALA A 186 9.31 -22.56 16.25
CA ALA A 186 9.82 -21.62 15.24
C ALA A 186 9.09 -21.75 13.89
N ALA A 187 8.73 -22.96 13.48
CA ALA A 187 7.91 -23.21 12.28
C ALA A 187 6.54 -22.54 12.39
N THR A 188 5.84 -22.72 13.52
CA THR A 188 4.55 -22.08 13.80
C THR A 188 4.66 -20.56 13.71
N SER A 189 5.64 -19.96 14.39
CA SER A 189 5.77 -18.50 14.40
C SER A 189 6.07 -17.92 13.02
N ILE A 190 6.88 -18.61 12.22
CA ILE A 190 7.17 -18.17 10.85
C ILE A 190 5.98 -18.38 9.94
N TYR A 191 5.23 -19.47 10.08
CA TYR A 191 3.99 -19.69 9.36
C TYR A 191 2.99 -18.54 9.62
N VAL A 192 2.77 -18.18 10.88
CA VAL A 192 1.89 -17.07 11.29
C VAL A 192 2.38 -15.74 10.73
N ALA A 193 3.69 -15.46 10.82
CA ALA A 193 4.25 -14.23 10.27
C ALA A 193 4.06 -14.14 8.74
N LEU A 194 4.24 -15.25 8.01
CA LEU A 194 4.01 -15.29 6.56
C LEU A 194 2.55 -15.10 6.18
N ARG A 195 1.61 -15.66 6.96
CA ARG A 195 0.16 -15.39 6.83
C ARG A 195 -0.17 -13.90 7.01
N VAL A 196 0.41 -13.27 8.04
CA VAL A 196 0.28 -11.82 8.27
C VAL A 196 0.83 -11.02 7.09
N ILE A 197 2.02 -11.36 6.60
CA ILE A 197 2.65 -10.70 5.45
C ILE A 197 1.82 -10.86 4.18
N ASP A 198 1.24 -12.04 3.96
CA ASP A 198 0.38 -12.32 2.79
C ASP A 198 -0.93 -11.53 2.83
N SER A 199 -1.55 -11.37 4.00
CA SER A 199 -2.69 -10.46 4.19
C SER A 199 -2.31 -8.99 3.98
N LEU A 200 -1.20 -8.54 4.58
CA LEU A 200 -0.72 -7.15 4.44
C LEU A 200 -0.36 -6.80 3.00
N LYS A 201 0.17 -7.74 2.22
CA LYS A 201 0.41 -7.58 0.79
C LYS A 201 -0.84 -7.11 0.05
N ILE A 202 -2.00 -7.69 0.35
CA ILE A 202 -3.28 -7.32 -0.26
C ILE A 202 -3.73 -5.94 0.24
N LEU A 203 -3.65 -5.69 1.55
CA LEU A 203 -4.03 -4.41 2.15
C LEU A 203 -3.18 -3.24 1.62
N PHE A 204 -1.88 -3.44 1.41
CA PHE A 204 -0.98 -2.45 0.81
C PHE A 204 -1.18 -2.29 -0.70
N CYS A 205 -1.76 -3.26 -1.40
CA CYS A 205 -1.81 -3.31 -2.88
C CYS A 205 -2.41 -2.04 -3.54
N PRO A 206 -3.49 -1.42 -3.01
CA PRO A 206 -4.01 -0.16 -3.56
C PRO A 206 -2.97 0.98 -3.53
N PHE A 207 -2.04 0.94 -2.58
CA PHE A 207 -1.04 1.99 -2.34
C PHE A 207 0.32 1.64 -2.97
N LEU A 208 0.75 0.38 -2.85
CA LEU A 208 2.09 -0.12 -3.21
C LEU A 208 2.00 -1.29 -4.21
N PRO A 209 1.40 -1.09 -5.39
CA PRO A 209 1.06 -2.17 -6.32
C PRO A 209 2.28 -2.98 -6.78
N PHE A 210 3.43 -2.33 -7.01
CA PHE A 210 4.62 -2.99 -7.55
C PHE A 210 5.30 -3.89 -6.51
N SER A 211 5.42 -3.40 -5.28
CA SER A 211 5.98 -4.13 -4.13
C SER A 211 5.05 -5.24 -3.67
N SER A 212 3.74 -5.03 -3.74
CA SER A 212 2.74 -6.08 -3.48
C SER A 212 2.81 -7.20 -4.51
N GLN A 213 2.96 -6.88 -5.80
CA GLN A 213 3.17 -7.89 -6.86
C GLN A 213 4.49 -8.65 -6.66
N LYS A 214 5.59 -7.93 -6.39
CA LYS A 214 6.88 -8.57 -6.08
C LYS A 214 6.79 -9.52 -4.88
N LEU A 215 6.08 -9.13 -3.84
CA LEU A 215 5.85 -9.97 -2.67
C LEU A 215 4.94 -11.17 -2.99
N HIS A 216 3.94 -10.99 -3.86
CA HIS A 216 3.08 -12.07 -4.35
C HIS A 216 3.90 -13.19 -4.99
N GLU A 217 4.80 -12.82 -5.89
CA GLU A 217 5.72 -13.75 -6.54
C GLU A 217 6.69 -14.40 -5.55
N VAL A 218 7.26 -13.64 -4.60
CA VAL A 218 8.19 -14.18 -3.60
C VAL A 218 7.50 -15.22 -2.71
N LEU A 219 6.24 -15.02 -2.38
CA LEU A 219 5.42 -15.99 -1.64
C LEU A 219 5.09 -17.24 -2.46
N GLY A 220 5.42 -17.27 -3.76
CA GLY A 220 5.23 -18.44 -4.62
C GLY A 220 3.89 -18.47 -5.35
N TYR A 221 3.15 -17.36 -5.34
CA TYR A 221 1.97 -17.23 -6.18
C TYR A 221 2.38 -16.92 -7.63
N GLU A 222 1.54 -17.37 -8.55
CA GLU A 222 1.62 -17.05 -9.97
C GLU A 222 0.54 -16.03 -10.32
N GLY A 223 0.67 -15.40 -11.48
CA GLY A 223 -0.31 -14.42 -11.96
C GLY A 223 -0.08 -12.99 -11.43
N ASP A 224 -0.97 -12.10 -11.84
CA ASP A 224 -0.91 -10.67 -11.53
C ASP A 224 -2.02 -10.29 -10.55
N LEU A 225 -1.66 -9.66 -9.43
CA LEU A 225 -2.63 -9.20 -8.43
C LEU A 225 -3.64 -8.22 -9.00
N LEU A 226 -3.16 -7.23 -9.75
CA LEU A 226 -4.00 -6.19 -10.35
C LEU A 226 -4.29 -6.46 -11.82
N GLY A 227 -3.44 -7.22 -12.51
CA GLY A 227 -3.55 -7.44 -13.95
C GLY A 227 -3.04 -6.25 -14.77
N ARG A 228 -3.47 -6.18 -16.04
CA ARG A 228 -2.96 -5.21 -17.01
C ARG A 228 -3.65 -3.86 -16.86
N LEU A 229 -2.86 -2.79 -16.90
CA LEU A 229 -3.34 -1.42 -16.98
C LEU A 229 -3.88 -1.11 -18.39
N GLU A 230 -5.10 -0.59 -18.45
CA GLU A 230 -5.75 -0.18 -19.69
C GLU A 230 -6.51 1.13 -19.54
N ILE A 231 -6.46 1.97 -20.57
CA ILE A 231 -7.30 3.17 -20.64
C ILE A 231 -8.64 2.75 -21.24
N ARG A 232 -9.70 2.83 -20.44
CA ARG A 232 -11.07 2.53 -20.87
C ARG A 232 -11.87 3.81 -21.00
N THR A 233 -12.74 3.86 -22.01
CA THR A 233 -13.64 5.00 -22.23
C THR A 233 -15.01 4.66 -21.66
N PHE A 234 -15.43 5.44 -20.66
CA PHE A 234 -16.75 5.36 -20.06
C PHE A 234 -17.65 6.40 -20.71
N ARG A 235 -18.84 5.98 -21.15
CA ARG A 235 -19.86 6.87 -21.72
C ARG A 235 -21.00 7.01 -20.72
N GLU A 236 -21.17 8.22 -20.22
CA GLU A 236 -22.33 8.65 -19.44
C GLU A 236 -23.29 9.44 -20.35
N GLU A 237 -24.52 9.69 -19.88
CA GLU A 237 -25.59 10.32 -20.68
C GLU A 237 -25.16 11.61 -21.41
N HIS A 238 -24.26 12.39 -20.82
CA HIS A 238 -23.85 13.69 -21.36
C HIS A 238 -22.33 13.88 -21.54
N LYS A 239 -21.52 12.85 -21.24
CA LYS A 239 -20.06 12.95 -21.37
C LYS A 239 -19.43 11.57 -21.59
N ALA A 240 -18.38 11.54 -22.40
CA ALA A 240 -17.43 10.44 -22.39
C ALA A 240 -16.20 10.87 -21.60
N HIS A 241 -15.68 9.98 -20.77
CA HIS A 241 -14.41 10.21 -20.08
C HIS A 241 -13.55 8.95 -20.14
N GLN A 242 -12.24 9.14 -20.14
CA GLN A 242 -11.28 8.05 -20.06
C GLN A 242 -10.88 7.82 -18.60
N ALA A 243 -10.80 6.57 -18.19
CA ALA A 243 -10.25 6.21 -16.90
C ALA A 243 -9.23 5.09 -17.07
N LEU A 244 -8.21 5.13 -16.24
CA LEU A 244 -7.23 4.06 -16.13
C LEU A 244 -7.86 2.93 -15.29
N CYS A 245 -7.95 1.75 -15.87
CA CYS A 245 -8.52 0.57 -15.24
C CYS A 245 -7.50 -0.56 -15.24
N TYR A 246 -7.78 -1.55 -14.41
CA TYR A 246 -7.06 -2.81 -14.40
C TYR A 246 -7.95 -3.91 -15.00
N GLU A 247 -7.36 -4.82 -15.77
CA GLU A 247 -8.02 -5.98 -16.35
C GLU A 247 -7.25 -7.27 -16.08
N GLY A 248 -7.99 -8.32 -15.72
CA GLY A 248 -7.44 -9.67 -15.58
C GLY A 248 -6.61 -9.89 -14.32
N GLY A 249 -6.76 -9.04 -13.30
CA GLY A 249 -6.16 -9.25 -11.98
C GLY A 249 -6.83 -10.38 -11.22
N GLU A 250 -6.04 -11.20 -10.54
CA GLU A 250 -6.50 -12.33 -9.73
C GLU A 250 -6.60 -12.00 -8.23
N GLY A 251 -6.19 -10.78 -7.84
CA GLY A 251 -6.23 -10.34 -6.45
C GLY A 251 -7.67 -10.21 -5.92
N ALA A 252 -7.89 -10.74 -4.72
CA ALA A 252 -9.13 -10.58 -3.98
C ALA A 252 -8.88 -9.80 -2.68
N TRP A 253 -9.81 -8.92 -2.30
CA TRP A 253 -9.79 -8.21 -1.02
C TRP A 253 -10.22 -9.16 0.12
N ALA A 254 -9.34 -10.09 0.46
CA ALA A 254 -9.60 -11.12 1.44
C ALA A 254 -8.32 -11.45 2.24
N PRO A 255 -8.49 -11.96 3.49
CA PRO A 255 -7.38 -12.50 4.27
C PRO A 255 -6.58 -13.58 3.54
N SER A 256 -5.36 -13.80 4.00
CA SER A 256 -4.44 -14.80 3.47
C SER A 256 -5.10 -16.18 3.28
N GLN A 257 -4.67 -16.89 2.25
CA GLN A 257 -4.94 -18.32 2.04
C GLN A 257 -3.65 -19.12 1.86
N LEU A 258 -2.52 -18.56 2.33
CA LEU A 258 -1.19 -19.16 2.15
C LEU A 258 -1.14 -20.56 2.79
N PRO A 259 -0.99 -21.63 1.99
CA PRO A 259 -0.93 -22.99 2.49
C PRO A 259 0.47 -23.32 2.99
N ALA A 260 0.55 -24.17 4.01
CA ALA A 260 1.80 -24.79 4.41
C ALA A 260 2.39 -25.63 3.26
N GLY A 261 3.72 -25.70 3.18
CA GLY A 261 4.43 -26.40 2.12
C GLY A 261 4.55 -25.65 0.78
N GLN A 262 3.86 -24.50 0.61
CA GLN A 262 4.00 -23.67 -0.59
C GLN A 262 5.47 -23.29 -0.83
N ALA A 263 5.94 -23.48 -2.07
CA ALA A 263 7.30 -23.14 -2.45
C ALA A 263 7.46 -21.62 -2.52
N LEU A 264 8.45 -21.09 -1.80
CA LEU A 264 8.83 -19.69 -1.83
C LEU A 264 9.87 -19.46 -2.92
N ARG A 265 9.81 -18.31 -3.59
CA ARG A 265 10.92 -17.86 -4.43
C ARG A 265 12.00 -17.21 -3.54
N LYS A 266 13.20 -17.06 -4.10
CA LYS A 266 14.34 -16.48 -3.36
C LYS A 266 13.97 -15.07 -2.85
N PRO A 267 14.01 -14.82 -1.53
CA PRO A 267 13.66 -13.52 -0.98
C PRO A 267 14.58 -12.40 -1.48
N GLN A 268 13.99 -11.23 -1.69
CA GLN A 268 14.69 -10.00 -2.05
C GLN A 268 14.13 -8.83 -1.24
N PRO A 269 14.93 -7.79 -0.94
CA PRO A 269 14.40 -6.56 -0.36
C PRO A 269 13.27 -5.97 -1.21
N LEU A 270 12.18 -5.55 -0.56
CA LEU A 270 11.04 -4.92 -1.25
C LEU A 270 11.35 -3.47 -1.63
N PHE A 271 12.01 -2.73 -0.74
CA PHE A 271 12.32 -1.32 -0.90
C PHE A 271 13.83 -1.08 -0.85
N LYS A 272 14.28 -0.10 -1.62
CA LYS A 272 15.66 0.39 -1.56
C LYS A 272 15.78 1.43 -0.45
N ARG A 273 16.81 1.31 0.39
CA ARG A 273 17.19 2.38 1.30
C ARG A 273 17.74 3.54 0.48
N LEU A 274 17.27 4.75 0.78
CA LEU A 274 17.73 5.96 0.13
C LEU A 274 18.89 6.57 0.94
N ASP A 275 19.87 7.12 0.23
CA ASP A 275 20.99 7.86 0.82
C ASP A 275 20.51 9.21 1.36
N GLU A 276 21.15 9.73 2.41
CA GLU A 276 20.83 11.05 2.96
C GLU A 276 21.15 12.18 1.96
N ALA A 277 22.15 11.97 1.09
CA ALA A 277 22.55 12.90 0.05
C ALA A 277 21.42 13.27 -0.92
N ILE A 278 20.36 12.45 -1.05
CA ILE A 278 19.24 12.75 -1.95
C ILE A 278 18.60 14.11 -1.64
N VAL A 279 18.60 14.52 -0.37
CA VAL A 279 17.97 15.79 0.04
C VAL A 279 18.73 16.94 -0.58
N GLU A 280 20.05 16.98 -0.41
CA GLU A 280 20.88 18.04 -0.99
C GLU A 280 20.88 17.98 -2.52
N GLU A 281 20.97 16.79 -3.11
CA GLU A 281 20.96 16.61 -4.57
C GLU A 281 19.67 17.10 -5.22
N GLU A 282 18.51 16.70 -4.68
CA GLU A 282 17.21 17.09 -5.22
C GLU A 282 16.89 18.56 -4.97
N MET A 283 17.37 19.10 -3.84
CA MET A 283 17.30 20.54 -3.58
C MET A 283 18.19 21.35 -4.51
N ALA A 284 19.35 20.82 -4.93
CA ALA A 284 20.23 21.49 -5.90
C ALA A 284 19.68 21.48 -7.33
N ARG A 285 18.83 20.50 -7.68
CA ARG A 285 18.15 20.39 -8.99
C ARG A 285 16.97 21.37 -9.13
N LEU A 286 16.46 21.90 -8.01
CA LEU A 286 15.30 22.80 -8.00
C LEU A 286 15.54 24.15 -8.68
N GLY A 287 14.54 24.62 -9.44
CA GLY A 287 14.56 25.95 -10.06
C GLY A 287 15.53 26.11 -11.23
N ARG A 288 16.24 25.05 -11.62
CA ARG A 288 17.07 25.02 -12.84
C ARG A 288 16.27 24.42 -13.99
N PRO A 289 16.45 24.84 -15.25
CA PRO A 289 15.83 24.15 -16.38
C PRO A 289 16.25 22.66 -16.40
N ALA A 290 15.31 21.79 -16.76
CA ALA A 290 15.59 20.37 -17.00
C ALA A 290 16.52 20.18 -18.20
#